data_AF-A0A5M4AUI5-F1
#
_entry.id   AF-A0A5M4AUI5-F1
#
_cell.length_a   1.000
_cell.length_b   1.000
_cell.length_c   1.000
_cell.angle_alpha   90.00
_cell.angle_beta   90.00
_cell.angle_gamma   90.00
#
_symmetry.space_group_name_H-M   'P 1'
#
loop_
_entity.id
_entity.type
_entity.pdbx_description
1 polymer ?
#
loop_
_entity_poly.entity_id
_entity_poly.type
_entity_poly.pdbx_seq_one_letter_code
_entity_poly.pdbx_strand_id
1 'polypeptide(L)'
;MTTKQKILLGLLILGLVFSSLVRLQFNLSDGFVSHGVSIKFIPLPLFDYAGQSGDLSLTSTIFGYLFFLLAGVLLFLKTRKNKLQRRLWLGFLFITLYATYFEWTSLMQDINLTYAGQHLRMGPVLFLLGLVLYIRSYRTHRGKRETSSAPLVSPTES
;
A
#
# COMPACT_ATOMS: atom_id res chain seq x y z
N MET A 1 -8.00 14.44 13.74
CA MET A 1 -6.84 13.90 12.99
C MET A 1 -5.96 15.04 12.49
N THR A 2 -4.64 14.88 12.53
CA THR A 2 -3.68 15.85 11.95
C THR A 2 -3.62 15.73 10.42
N THR A 3 -3.15 16.76 9.71
CA THR A 3 -3.02 16.74 8.24
C THR A 3 -2.15 15.56 7.76
N LYS A 4 -1.05 15.27 8.46
CA LYS A 4 -0.18 14.11 8.18
C LYS A 4 -0.91 12.76 8.33
N GLN A 5 -1.85 12.66 9.28
CA GLN A 5 -2.69 11.46 9.46
C GLN A 5 -3.67 11.27 8.30
N LYS A 6 -4.25 12.37 7.80
CA LYS A 6 -5.18 12.33 6.65
C LYS A 6 -4.44 11.94 5.37
N ILE A 7 -3.28 12.53 5.11
CA ILE A 7 -2.44 12.20 3.93
C ILE A 7 -2.05 10.72 3.94
N LEU A 8 -1.59 10.19 5.08
CA LEU A 8 -1.15 8.80 5.15
C LEU A 8 -2.31 7.82 4.95
N LEU A 9 -3.47 8.11 5.54
CA LEU A 9 -4.67 7.29 5.32
C LEU A 9 -5.14 7.40 3.86
N GLY A 10 -5.11 8.59 3.27
CA GLY A 10 -5.42 8.82 1.86
C GLY A 10 -4.52 8.00 0.94
N LEU A 11 -3.20 7.98 1.20
CA LEU A 11 -2.26 7.15 0.45
C LEU A 11 -2.57 5.65 0.56
N LEU A 12 -2.93 5.15 1.75
CA LEU A 12 -3.32 3.76 1.92
C LEU A 12 -4.60 3.42 1.13
N ILE A 13 -5.61 4.30 1.19
CA ILE A 13 -6.87 4.12 0.46
C ILE A 13 -6.63 4.18 -1.06
N LEU A 14 -5.89 5.17 -1.55
CA LEU A 14 -5.51 5.26 -2.96
C LEU A 14 -4.71 4.03 -3.39
N GLY A 15 -3.76 3.57 -2.56
CA GLY A 15 -3.02 2.34 -2.79
C GLY A 15 -3.94 1.13 -2.96
N LEU A 16 -4.94 0.97 -2.10
CA LEU A 16 -5.94 -0.10 -2.22
C LEU A 16 -6.79 0.04 -3.49
N VAL A 17 -7.28 1.25 -3.78
CA VAL A 17 -8.14 1.50 -4.95
C VAL A 17 -7.40 1.16 -6.24
N PHE A 18 -6.19 1.69 -6.42
CA PHE A 18 -5.43 1.47 -7.65
C PHE A 18 -4.79 0.08 -7.74
N SER A 19 -4.46 -0.57 -6.61
CA SER A 19 -3.91 -1.93 -6.62
C SER A 19 -4.97 -3.01 -6.84
N SER A 20 -6.19 -2.81 -6.35
CA SER A 20 -7.18 -3.90 -6.18
C SER A 20 -8.54 -3.62 -6.81
N LEU A 21 -9.02 -2.38 -6.81
CA LEU A 21 -10.39 -2.05 -7.20
C LEU A 21 -10.49 -1.53 -8.64
N VAL A 22 -9.49 -0.78 -9.08
CA VAL A 22 -9.45 -0.17 -10.40
C VAL A 22 -8.34 -0.83 -11.19
N ARG A 23 -8.73 -1.58 -12.23
CA ARG A 23 -7.83 -1.97 -13.32
C ARG A 23 -8.17 -1.14 -14.54
N LEU A 24 -7.32 -0.17 -14.83
CA LEU A 24 -7.22 0.46 -16.13
C LEU A 24 -6.25 -0.38 -16.95
N GLN A 25 -6.70 -0.88 -18.10
CA GLN A 25 -5.85 -1.54 -19.09
C GLN A 25 -5.73 -0.60 -20.29
N PHE A 26 -4.50 -0.19 -20.59
CA PHE A 26 -4.20 0.64 -21.76
C PHE A 26 -3.54 -0.20 -22.82
N ASN A 27 -4.14 -0.26 -24.02
CA ASN A 27 -3.49 -0.87 -25.17
C ASN A 27 -2.43 0.08 -25.74
N LEU A 28 -1.17 -0.35 -25.70
CA LEU A 28 -0.01 0.40 -26.19
C LEU A 28 0.27 0.15 -27.68
N SER A 29 -0.33 -0.86 -28.33
CA SER A 29 -0.12 -1.14 -29.76
C SER A 29 -0.92 -0.20 -30.67
N ASP A 30 -2.08 0.29 -30.22
CA ASP A 30 -3.03 1.08 -31.04
C ASP A 30 -3.24 2.52 -30.54
N GLY A 31 -2.29 3.08 -29.79
CA GLY A 31 -2.31 4.51 -29.44
C GLY A 31 -3.21 4.90 -28.26
N PHE A 32 -3.02 4.25 -27.11
CA PHE A 32 -3.70 4.55 -25.84
C PHE A 32 -5.23 4.34 -25.87
N VAL A 33 -5.70 3.23 -26.45
CA VAL A 33 -7.12 2.88 -26.38
C VAL A 33 -7.41 2.20 -25.02
N SER A 34 -8.19 2.88 -24.17
CA SER A 34 -8.60 2.34 -22.87
C SER A 34 -9.63 1.21 -23.05
N HIS A 35 -9.32 -0.01 -22.62
CA HIS A 35 -10.22 -1.16 -22.73
C HIS A 35 -11.28 -1.25 -21.61
N GLY A 36 -11.60 -0.11 -20.98
CA GLY A 36 -12.64 0.01 -19.96
C GLY A 36 -12.13 -0.18 -18.53
N VAL A 37 -12.93 0.31 -17.58
CA VAL A 37 -12.68 0.17 -16.14
C VAL A 37 -13.26 -1.16 -15.70
N SER A 38 -12.42 -2.15 -15.37
CA SER A 38 -12.91 -3.37 -14.72
C SER A 38 -12.82 -3.23 -13.20
N ILE A 39 -13.98 -3.22 -12.54
CA ILE A 39 -14.09 -3.24 -11.08
C ILE A 39 -14.21 -4.70 -10.65
N LYS A 40 -13.10 -5.37 -10.34
CA LYS A 40 -13.14 -6.69 -9.70
C LYS A 40 -13.20 -6.51 -8.18
N PHE A 41 -14.40 -6.57 -7.62
CA PHE A 41 -14.59 -6.54 -6.17
C PHE A 41 -14.12 -7.88 -5.58
N ILE A 42 -13.06 -7.82 -4.78
CA ILE A 42 -12.55 -8.87 -3.87
C ILE A 42 -11.61 -9.90 -4.53
N PRO A 43 -10.29 -9.90 -4.21
CA PRO A 43 -9.37 -10.91 -4.67
C PRO A 43 -9.29 -12.07 -3.67
N LEU A 44 -9.91 -13.20 -4.01
CA LEU A 44 -9.80 -14.46 -3.26
C LEU A 44 -8.76 -15.45 -3.81
N PRO A 45 -8.03 -15.13 -4.88
CA PRO A 45 -6.68 -15.68 -5.02
C PRO A 45 -5.61 -14.58 -5.07
N LEU A 46 -4.52 -14.80 -4.33
CA LEU A 46 -3.32 -13.95 -4.30
C LEU A 46 -2.61 -13.89 -5.67
N PHE A 47 -2.85 -14.90 -6.50
CA PHE A 47 -2.42 -14.99 -7.89
C PHE A 47 -3.65 -15.09 -8.77
N ASP A 48 -3.79 -14.18 -9.72
CA ASP A 48 -4.85 -14.23 -10.72
C ASP A 48 -4.22 -14.48 -12.08
N TYR A 49 -4.67 -15.55 -12.74
CA TYR A 49 -4.37 -15.82 -14.13
C TYR A 49 -5.39 -15.03 -14.96
N ALA A 50 -4.98 -13.88 -15.49
CA ALA A 50 -5.61 -13.35 -16.68
C ALA A 50 -5.24 -14.30 -17.83
N GLY A 51 -6.17 -14.68 -18.70
CA GLY A 51 -5.84 -15.48 -19.88
C GLY A 51 -4.75 -14.81 -20.73
N GLN A 52 -4.09 -15.57 -21.62
CA GLN A 52 -3.20 -15.01 -22.64
C GLN A 52 -4.00 -14.04 -23.54
N SER A 53 -4.07 -12.77 -23.12
CA SER A 53 -4.55 -11.69 -23.97
C SER A 53 -3.31 -11.13 -24.67
N GLY A 54 -3.27 -11.24 -26.00
CA GLY A 54 -2.18 -10.73 -26.83
C GLY A 54 -2.11 -9.20 -26.94
N ASP A 55 -2.70 -8.48 -25.98
CA ASP A 55 -2.81 -7.03 -25.97
C ASP A 55 -1.97 -6.46 -24.82
N LEU A 56 -0.99 -5.60 -25.14
CA LEU A 56 -0.22 -4.86 -24.15
C LEU A 56 -1.18 -4.13 -23.23
N SER A 57 -1.25 -4.46 -21.94
CA SER A 57 -2.19 -3.87 -21.00
C SER A 57 -1.46 -3.23 -19.82
N LEU A 58 -1.18 -1.93 -19.94
CA LEU A 58 -0.56 -1.19 -18.83
C LEU A 58 -1.58 -1.10 -17.69
N THR A 59 -1.37 -1.89 -16.62
CA THR A 59 -2.34 -2.04 -15.54
C THR A 59 -2.11 -0.99 -14.46
N SER A 60 -3.17 -0.28 -14.03
CA SER A 60 -3.10 0.73 -12.96
C SER A 60 -2.62 0.23 -11.58
N THR A 61 -2.44 -1.08 -11.43
CA THR A 61 -1.95 -1.76 -10.23
C THR A 61 -0.58 -1.25 -9.78
N ILE A 62 0.31 -0.88 -10.71
CA ILE A 62 1.64 -0.35 -10.36
C ILE A 62 1.54 0.95 -9.56
N PHE A 63 0.63 1.87 -9.93
CA PHE A 63 0.39 3.10 -9.18
C PHE A 63 -0.10 2.83 -7.75
N GLY A 64 -0.88 1.77 -7.56
CA GLY A 64 -1.30 1.31 -6.23
C GLY A 64 -0.10 0.95 -5.33
N TYR A 65 0.87 0.19 -5.86
CA TYR A 65 2.07 -0.16 -5.12
C TYR A 65 3.01 1.03 -4.88
N LEU A 66 3.07 2.00 -5.81
CA LEU A 66 3.76 3.27 -5.56
C LEU A 66 3.16 4.05 -4.38
N PHE A 67 1.82 4.12 -4.26
CA PHE A 67 1.18 4.76 -3.11
C PHE A 67 1.48 4.04 -1.79
N PHE A 68 1.51 2.70 -1.79
CA PHE A 68 1.94 1.94 -0.61
C PHE A 68 3.41 2.22 -0.25
N LEU A 69 4.30 2.31 -1.24
CA LEU A 69 5.71 2.64 -1.02
C LEU A 69 5.86 4.03 -0.38
N LEU A 70 5.19 5.05 -0.92
CA LEU A 70 5.14 6.40 -0.37
C LEU A 70 4.60 6.41 1.08
N ALA A 71 3.52 5.67 1.35
CA ALA A 71 2.98 5.52 2.70
C ALA A 71 4.01 4.87 3.65
N GLY A 72 4.76 3.87 3.16
CA GLY A 72 5.83 3.20 3.90
C GLY A 72 6.94 4.15 4.31
N VAL A 73 7.43 4.98 3.38
CA VAL A 73 8.46 5.99 3.66
C VAL A 73 7.98 7.00 4.71
N LEU A 74 6.73 7.47 4.61
CA LEU A 74 6.17 8.38 5.61
C LEU A 74 5.96 7.72 6.98
N LEU A 75 5.62 6.43 7.03
CA LEU A 75 5.49 5.66 8.27
C LEU A 75 6.86 5.46 8.95
N PHE A 76 7.94 5.26 8.18
CA PHE A 76 9.30 5.06 8.70
C PHE A 76 9.73 6.19 9.64
N LEU A 77 9.48 7.43 9.23
CA LEU A 77 9.83 8.62 10.00
C LEU A 77 9.17 8.63 11.39
N LYS A 78 8.04 7.93 11.57
CA LYS A 78 7.32 7.82 12.85
C LYS A 78 7.69 6.58 13.65
N THR A 79 7.97 5.45 12.99
CA THR A 79 8.19 4.16 13.67
C THR A 79 9.63 3.95 14.16
N ARG A 80 10.56 4.87 13.85
CA ARG A 80 12.00 4.76 14.21
C ARG A 80 12.28 4.42 15.68
N LYS A 81 11.40 4.82 16.59
CA LYS A 81 11.58 4.67 18.05
C LYS A 81 11.10 3.33 18.63
N ASN A 82 10.26 2.56 17.93
CA ASN A 82 9.68 1.32 18.46
C ASN A 82 10.17 0.09 17.68
N LYS A 83 10.90 -0.81 18.37
CA LYS A 83 11.51 -2.03 17.76
C LYS A 83 10.48 -2.92 17.06
N LEU A 84 9.30 -3.13 17.64
CA LEU A 84 8.25 -3.98 17.07
C LEU A 84 7.63 -3.33 15.83
N GLN A 85 7.34 -2.02 15.88
CA GLN A 85 6.82 -1.28 14.73
C GLN A 85 7.83 -1.24 13.59
N ARG A 86 9.13 -1.15 13.90
CA ARG A 86 10.20 -1.21 12.89
C ARG A 86 10.24 -2.55 12.17
N ARG A 87 10.03 -3.68 12.87
CA ARG A 87 9.94 -5.02 12.25
C ARG A 87 8.73 -5.14 11.33
N LEU A 88 7.55 -4.68 11.79
CA LEU A 88 6.35 -4.66 10.95
C LEU A 88 6.52 -3.76 9.72
N TRP A 89 7.19 -2.61 9.89
CA TRP A 89 7.52 -1.71 8.80
C TRP A 89 8.50 -2.32 7.80
N LEU A 90 9.51 -3.06 8.26
CA LEU A 90 10.41 -3.82 7.38
C LEU A 90 9.65 -4.86 6.55
N GLY A 91 8.73 -5.60 7.19
CA GLY A 91 7.85 -6.55 6.49
C GLY A 91 6.98 -5.86 5.44
N PHE A 92 6.35 -4.73 5.80
CA PHE A 92 5.59 -3.90 4.86
C PHE A 92 6.42 -3.49 3.65
N LEU A 93 7.61 -2.95 3.89
CA LEU A 93 8.52 -2.48 2.85
C LEU A 93 8.95 -3.63 1.94
N PHE A 94 9.33 -4.78 2.52
CA PHE A 94 9.77 -5.94 1.76
C PHE A 94 8.67 -6.49 0.85
N ILE A 95 7.45 -6.66 1.37
CA ILE A 95 6.30 -7.14 0.58
C ILE A 95 5.95 -6.11 -0.51
N THR A 96 5.99 -4.81 -0.19
CA THR A 96 5.71 -3.76 -1.17
C THR A 96 6.74 -3.76 -2.30
N LEU A 97 8.03 -3.85 -1.98
CA LEU A 97 9.10 -3.91 -2.98
C LEU A 97 8.98 -5.16 -3.86
N TYR A 98 8.72 -6.32 -3.26
CA TYR A 98 8.51 -7.57 -3.99
C TYR A 98 7.31 -7.47 -4.94
N ALA A 99 6.19 -6.92 -4.46
CA ALA A 99 4.99 -6.73 -5.28
C ALA A 99 5.22 -5.74 -6.44
N THR A 100 5.91 -4.63 -6.19
CA THR A 100 6.29 -3.67 -7.23
C THR A 100 7.22 -4.32 -8.26
N TYR A 101 8.21 -5.10 -7.84
CA TYR A 101 9.10 -5.83 -8.74
C TYR A 101 8.34 -6.86 -9.60
N PHE A 102 7.40 -7.59 -9.00
CA PHE A 102 6.57 -8.55 -9.73
C PHE A 102 5.68 -7.88 -10.79
N GLU A 103 5.03 -6.76 -10.46
CA GLU A 103 4.27 -6.01 -11.47
C GLU A 103 5.16 -5.38 -12.53
N TRP A 104 6.36 -4.91 -12.16
CA TRP A 104 7.32 -4.36 -13.13
C TRP A 104 7.78 -5.43 -14.12
N THR A 105 8.09 -6.63 -13.64
CA THR A 105 8.45 -7.76 -14.50
C THR A 105 7.28 -8.22 -15.37
N SER A 106 6.06 -8.23 -14.83
CA SER A 106 4.83 -8.48 -15.59
C SER A 106 4.65 -7.45 -16.71
N LEU A 107 4.84 -6.16 -16.43
CA LEU A 107 4.77 -5.08 -17.41
C LEU A 107 5.86 -5.22 -18.49
N MET A 108 7.07 -5.62 -18.11
CA MET A 108 8.15 -5.88 -19.08
C MET A 108 7.89 -7.10 -19.96
N GLN A 109 7.27 -8.15 -19.43
CA GLN A 109 6.85 -9.31 -20.22
C GLN A 109 5.74 -8.93 -21.21
N ASP A 110 4.83 -8.06 -20.79
CA ASP A 110 3.75 -7.53 -21.61
C ASP A 110 4.28 -6.69 -22.78
N ILE A 111 5.25 -5.81 -22.52
CA ILE A 111 5.97 -5.06 -23.56
C ILE A 111 6.66 -5.99 -24.58
N ASN A 112 7.21 -7.12 -24.12
CA ASN A 112 7.91 -8.08 -24.96
C ASN A 112 7.00 -9.17 -25.55
N LEU A 113 5.66 -9.04 -25.48
CA LEU A 113 4.68 -10.01 -25.99
C LEU A 113 4.83 -11.44 -25.43
N THR A 114 5.47 -11.59 -24.26
CA THR A 114 5.72 -12.89 -23.60
C THR A 114 4.86 -13.06 -22.34
N TYR A 115 3.82 -12.24 -22.18
CA TYR A 115 3.06 -12.18 -20.95
C TYR A 115 2.24 -13.45 -20.70
N ALA A 116 2.51 -14.10 -19.56
CA ALA A 116 1.84 -15.33 -19.15
C ALA A 116 0.56 -15.06 -18.32
N GLY A 117 0.12 -13.80 -18.19
CA GLY A 117 -1.15 -13.47 -17.55
C GLY A 117 -1.15 -13.46 -16.01
N GLN A 118 0.01 -13.49 -15.35
CA GLN A 118 0.08 -13.56 -13.89
C GLN A 118 0.09 -12.16 -13.27
N HIS A 119 -0.91 -11.85 -12.44
CA HIS A 119 -0.92 -10.65 -11.60
C HIS A 119 -0.87 -11.02 -10.12
N LEU A 120 -0.09 -10.25 -9.36
CA LEU A 120 0.02 -10.42 -7.91
C LEU A 120 -1.00 -9.51 -7.21
N ARG A 121 -1.97 -10.10 -6.51
CA ARG A 121 -3.05 -9.36 -5.83
C ARG A 121 -2.72 -9.10 -4.36
N MET A 122 -1.59 -8.44 -4.10
CA MET A 122 -1.11 -8.11 -2.74
C MET A 122 -1.69 -6.82 -2.16
N GLY A 123 -2.46 -6.06 -2.95
CA GLY A 123 -3.05 -4.78 -2.54
C GLY A 123 -3.80 -4.80 -1.19
N PRO A 124 -4.74 -5.74 -0.94
CA PRO A 124 -5.47 -5.76 0.33
C PRO A 124 -4.60 -6.16 1.52
N VAL A 125 -3.63 -7.06 1.30
CA VAL A 125 -2.67 -7.48 2.33
C VAL A 125 -1.81 -6.28 2.75
N LEU A 126 -1.27 -5.54 1.77
CA LEU A 126 -0.52 -4.31 2.02
C LEU A 126 -1.37 -3.24 2.69
N PHE A 127 -2.63 -3.08 2.29
CA PHE A 127 -3.55 -2.15 2.94
C PHE A 127 -3.75 -2.48 4.41
N LEU A 128 -4.09 -3.73 4.75
CA LEU A 128 -4.31 -4.15 6.12
C LEU A 128 -3.04 -3.97 6.98
N LEU A 129 -1.88 -4.35 6.45
CA LEU A 129 -0.62 -4.23 7.17
C LEU A 129 -0.21 -2.75 7.37
N GLY A 130 -0.44 -1.91 6.36
CA GLY A 130 -0.29 -0.46 6.43
C GLY A 130 -1.25 0.19 7.43
N LEU A 131 -2.50 -0.28 7.50
CA LEU A 131 -3.50 0.18 8.46
C LEU A 131 -3.12 -0.19 9.90
N VAL A 132 -2.61 -1.41 10.12
CA VAL A 132 -2.09 -1.83 11.45
C VAL A 132 -0.93 -0.93 11.88
N LEU A 133 0.02 -0.65 10.98
CA LEU A 133 1.12 0.28 11.23
C LEU A 133 0.63 1.70 11.54
N TYR A 134 -0.35 2.18 10.78
CA TYR A 134 -1.01 3.46 11.00
C TYR A 134 -1.59 3.54 12.42
N ILE A 135 -2.49 2.63 12.78
CA ILE A 135 -3.19 2.63 14.07
C ILE A 135 -2.19 2.58 15.23
N ARG A 136 -1.20 1.68 15.17
CA ARG A 136 -0.21 1.53 16.23
C ARG A 136 0.68 2.77 16.38
N SER A 137 1.08 3.40 15.27
CA SER A 137 1.89 4.62 15.30
C SER A 137 1.16 5.76 16.02
N TYR A 138 -0.16 5.86 15.87
CA TYR A 138 -0.93 6.97 16.45
C TYR A 138 -1.50 6.69 17.84
N ARG A 139 -1.80 5.43 18.20
CA ARG A 139 -2.15 5.06 19.59
C ARG A 139 -0.98 5.28 20.55
N THR A 140 0.24 4.97 20.13
CA THR A 140 1.46 5.11 20.96
C THR A 140 1.73 6.58 21.33
N HIS A 141 1.32 7.54 20.48
CA HIS A 141 1.49 8.97 20.74
C HIS A 141 0.40 9.60 21.61
N ARG A 142 -0.79 9.00 21.71
CA ARG A 142 -1.88 9.49 22.58
C ARG A 142 -1.56 9.23 24.06
N GLY A 143 -1.16 7.99 24.39
CA GLY A 143 -0.83 7.63 25.78
C GLY A 143 0.33 8.43 26.38
N LYS A 144 1.34 8.81 25.59
CA LYS A 144 2.45 9.66 26.06
C LYS A 144 2.06 11.12 26.34
N ARG A 145 1.01 11.65 25.69
CA ARG A 145 0.54 13.02 25.95
C ARG A 145 -0.26 13.09 27.25
N GLU A 146 -1.07 12.07 27.54
CA GLU A 146 -1.88 12.01 28.76
C GLU A 146 -1.03 11.86 30.03
N THR A 147 0.06 11.09 29.99
CA THR A 147 0.99 10.98 31.14
C THR A 147 1.82 12.23 31.40
N SER A 148 1.97 13.13 30.41
CA SER A 148 2.75 14.37 30.56
C SER A 148 1.92 15.53 31.13
N SER A 149 0.59 15.40 31.17
CA SER A 149 -0.35 16.40 31.67
C SER A 149 -0.94 16.05 33.03
N ALA A 150 -0.49 14.96 33.67
CA ALA A 150 -0.88 14.67 35.05
C ALA A 150 -0.27 15.74 35.96
N PRO A 151 -1.08 16.50 36.72
CA PRO A 151 -0.56 17.47 37.67
C PRO A 151 0.26 16.73 38.72
N LEU A 152 1.49 17.18 38.95
CA LEU A 152 2.32 16.74 40.06
C LEU A 152 1.61 17.21 41.34
N VAL A 153 0.82 16.34 41.97
CA VAL A 153 0.28 16.62 43.31
C VAL A 153 1.48 16.61 44.25
N SER A 154 1.88 17.80 44.68
CA SER A 154 2.89 17.98 45.72
C SER A 154 2.40 17.31 47.00
N PRO A 155 3.18 16.42 47.65
CA PRO A 155 2.86 15.98 48.98
C PRO A 155 3.01 17.19 49.91
N THR A 156 1.89 17.68 50.43
CA THR A 156 1.86 18.62 51.55
C THR A 156 2.56 17.95 52.74
N GLU A 157 3.62 18.60 53.21
CA GLU A 157 4.34 18.28 54.43
C GLU A 157 3.37 18.34 55.63
N SER A 158 3.50 17.36 56.53
CA SER A 158 2.91 17.37 57.87
C SER A 158 3.96 16.92 58.88
#